data_AF-A0A2W7NNW8-F1
#
_entry.id   AF-A0A2W7NNW8-F1
#
_cell.length_a   1.000
_cell.length_b   1.000
_cell.length_c   1.000
_cell.angle_alpha   90.00
_cell.angle_beta   90.00
_cell.angle_gamma   90.00
#
_symmetry.space_group_name_H-M   'P 1'
#
loop_
_entity.id
_entity.type
_entity.pdbx_description
1 polymer ?
#
loop_
_entity_poly.entity_id
_entity_poly.type
_entity_poly.pdbx_seq_one_letter_code
_entity_poly.pdbx_strand_id
1 'polypeptide(L)'
;MQPGVEPLRSIEEDLQDLDETDQAIERLSNRIDAQQLRVAQLKRERINADTAESMLANMRASLKQLVMHRALVVHAMARRSAGRTRVARFQN
;
A
#
# COMPACT_ATOMS: atom_id res chain seq x y z
N MET A 1 -17.72 3.70 -28.64
CA MET A 1 -16.89 3.06 -27.59
C MET A 1 -17.69 1.90 -27.02
N GLN A 2 -17.20 0.66 -27.10
CA GLN A 2 -17.85 -0.46 -26.42
C GLN A 2 -17.63 -0.30 -24.90
N PRO A 3 -18.68 -0.23 -24.08
CA PRO A 3 -18.53 -0.25 -22.63
C PRO A 3 -18.20 -1.68 -22.20
N GLY A 4 -17.14 -1.85 -21.40
CA GLY A 4 -16.94 -3.10 -20.65
C GLY A 4 -15.68 -3.92 -20.95
N VAL A 5 -14.72 -3.41 -21.72
CA VAL A 5 -13.38 -4.01 -21.75
C VAL A 5 -12.41 -3.04 -21.09
N GLU A 6 -12.31 -3.12 -19.76
CA GLU A 6 -11.10 -2.61 -19.10
C GLU A 6 -9.89 -3.30 -19.75
N PRO A 7 -8.83 -2.57 -20.11
CA PRO A 7 -7.62 -3.21 -20.61
C PRO A 7 -7.21 -4.28 -19.60
N LEU A 8 -7.00 -5.51 -20.08
CA LEU A 8 -6.47 -6.58 -19.25
C LEU A 8 -5.03 -6.18 -18.85
N ARG A 9 -4.91 -5.53 -17.69
CA ARG A 9 -3.64 -5.19 -17.06
C ARG A 9 -2.80 -6.46 -16.90
N SER A 10 -1.52 -6.38 -17.24
CA SER A 10 -0.66 -7.57 -17.23
C SER A 10 -0.30 -7.95 -15.79
N ILE A 11 -0.01 -9.24 -15.54
CA ILE A 11 0.46 -9.68 -14.22
C ILE A 11 1.78 -8.95 -13.86
N GLU A 12 2.62 -8.69 -14.86
CA GLU A 12 3.91 -8.00 -14.67
C GLU A 12 3.70 -6.57 -14.16
N GLU A 13 2.71 -5.85 -14.69
CA GLU A 13 2.32 -4.52 -14.21
C GLU A 13 1.80 -4.58 -12.77
N ASP A 14 0.99 -5.58 -12.42
CA ASP A 14 0.50 -5.72 -11.03
C ASP A 14 1.64 -6.06 -10.04
N LEU A 15 2.61 -6.90 -10.47
CA LEU A 15 3.76 -7.25 -9.65
C LEU A 15 4.67 -6.03 -9.44
N GLN A 16 4.88 -5.24 -10.49
CA GLN A 16 5.64 -3.99 -10.36
C GLN A 16 4.94 -3.00 -9.41
N ASP A 17 3.63 -2.81 -9.55
CA ASP A 17 2.85 -1.95 -8.64
C ASP A 17 2.95 -2.43 -7.17
N LEU A 18 2.98 -3.75 -6.94
CA LEU A 18 3.17 -4.33 -5.61
C LEU A 18 4.57 -4.05 -5.06
N ASP A 19 5.61 -4.25 -5.85
CA ASP A 19 6.99 -3.98 -5.43
C ASP A 19 7.18 -2.49 -5.09
N GLU A 20 6.64 -1.59 -5.92
CA GLU A 20 6.66 -0.15 -5.66
C GLU A 20 5.87 0.21 -4.39
N THR A 21 4.72 -0.42 -4.16
CA THR A 21 3.91 -0.24 -2.95
C THR A 21 4.66 -0.74 -1.71
N ASP A 22 5.31 -1.89 -1.79
CA ASP A 22 6.06 -2.49 -0.66
C ASP A 22 7.28 -1.62 -0.30
N GLN A 23 8.01 -1.10 -1.29
CA GLN A 23 9.08 -0.13 -1.06
C GLN A 23 8.56 1.19 -0.45
N ALA A 24 7.36 1.64 -0.85
CA ALA A 24 6.75 2.83 -0.25
C ALA A 24 6.35 2.59 1.21
N ILE A 25 5.79 1.41 1.53
CA ILE A 25 5.44 0.97 2.88
C ILE A 25 6.69 0.94 3.77
N GLU A 26 7.78 0.34 3.31
CA GLU A 26 9.02 0.22 4.07
C GLU A 26 9.61 1.62 4.37
N ARG A 27 9.76 2.45 3.34
CA ARG A 27 10.28 3.83 3.50
C ARG A 27 9.43 4.65 4.46
N LEU A 28 8.10 4.55 4.37
CA LEU A 28 7.21 5.30 5.25
C LEU A 28 7.24 4.77 6.69
N SER A 29 7.37 3.45 6.88
CA SER A 29 7.51 2.85 8.22
C SER A 29 8.79 3.34 8.91
N ASN A 30 9.93 3.34 8.21
CA ASN A 30 11.18 3.88 8.74
C ASN A 30 11.07 5.37 9.11
N ARG A 31 10.34 6.15 8.32
CA ARG A 31 10.08 7.58 8.62
C ARG A 31 9.16 7.75 9.82
N ILE A 32 8.16 6.88 9.99
CA ILE A 32 7.29 6.86 11.16
C ILE A 32 8.11 6.61 12.42
N ASP A 33 9.01 5.64 12.41
CA ASP A 33 9.86 5.31 13.56
C ASP A 33 10.78 6.49 13.93
N ALA A 34 11.42 7.11 12.93
CA ALA A 34 12.22 8.32 13.13
C ALA A 34 11.38 9.47 13.71
N GLN A 35 10.15 9.65 13.24
CA GLN A 35 9.26 10.70 13.74
C GLN A 35 8.75 10.40 15.16
N GLN A 36 8.55 9.14 15.52
CA GLN A 36 8.22 8.74 16.90
C GLN A 36 9.35 9.09 17.87
N LEU A 37 10.60 8.80 17.50
CA LEU A 37 11.77 9.19 18.28
C LEU A 37 11.85 10.71 18.45
N ARG A 38 11.62 11.47 17.37
CA ARG A 38 11.58 12.94 17.41
C ARG A 38 10.49 13.47 18.35
N VAL A 39 9.27 12.93 18.28
CA VAL A 39 8.17 13.32 19.19
C VAL A 39 8.55 13.04 20.64
N ALA A 40 9.15 11.88 20.92
CA ALA A 40 9.60 11.52 22.26
C ALA A 40 10.68 12.49 22.78
N GLN A 41 11.64 12.86 21.92
CA GLN A 41 12.67 13.83 22.26
C GLN A 41 12.08 15.22 22.57
N LEU A 42 11.20 15.75 21.73
CA LEU A 42 10.55 17.04 21.95
C LEU A 42 9.81 17.08 23.29
N LYS A 43 9.06 16.02 23.61
CA LYS A 43 8.37 15.91 24.90
C LYS A 43 9.35 15.86 26.08
N ARG A 44 10.46 15.13 25.96
CA ARG A 44 11.51 15.08 26.98
C ARG A 44 12.13 16.46 27.23
N GLU A 45 12.34 17.22 26.17
CA GLU A 45 12.88 18.58 26.21
C GLU A 45 11.84 19.63 26.62
N ARG A 46 10.59 19.21 26.89
CA ARG A 46 9.44 20.09 27.19
C ARG A 46 9.16 21.12 26.10
N ILE A 47 9.46 20.77 24.86
CA ILE A 47 9.16 21.54 23.65
C ILE A 47 7.78 21.11 23.15
N ASN A 48 6.98 22.05 22.62
CA ASN A 48 5.70 21.73 22.00
C ASN A 48 5.92 20.71 20.85
N ALA A 49 5.21 19.58 20.93
CA ALA A 49 5.30 18.48 19.97
C ALA A 49 4.06 18.35 19.05
N ASP A 50 3.06 19.22 19.16
CA ASP A 50 1.74 19.09 18.52
C ASP A 50 1.86 18.95 16.99
N THR A 51 2.71 19.75 16.36
CA THR A 51 2.96 19.68 14.91
C THR A 51 3.62 18.34 14.55
N ALA A 52 4.60 17.89 15.34
CA ALA A 52 5.30 16.64 15.10
C ALA A 52 4.37 15.42 15.29
N GLU A 53 3.45 15.48 16.24
CA GLU A 53 2.40 14.47 16.47
C GLU A 53 1.37 14.45 15.34
N SER A 54 0.94 15.62 14.86
CA SER A 54 0.02 15.74 13.72
C SER A 54 0.65 15.15 12.46
N MET A 55 1.94 15.42 12.21
CA MET A 55 2.69 14.79 11.12
C MET A 55 2.75 13.27 11.28
N LEU A 56 3.02 12.76 12.48
CA LEU A 56 3.06 11.32 12.75
C LEU A 56 1.70 10.67 12.50
N ALA A 57 0.59 11.30 12.89
CA ALA A 57 -0.75 10.82 12.62
C ALA A 57 -1.04 10.75 11.10
N ASN A 58 -0.66 11.79 10.35
CA ASN A 58 -0.79 11.80 8.90
C ASN A 58 0.03 10.69 8.23
N MET A 59 1.27 10.47 8.67
CA MET A 59 2.11 9.38 8.16
C MET A 59 1.46 8.01 8.41
N ARG A 60 0.90 7.78 9.60
CA ARG A 60 0.18 6.53 9.92
C ARG A 60 -1.06 6.34 9.05
N ALA A 61 -1.79 7.42 8.77
CA ALA A 61 -2.93 7.37 7.85
C ALA A 61 -2.49 7.02 6.42
N SER A 62 -1.42 7.62 5.92
CA SER A 62 -0.86 7.28 4.60
C SER A 62 -0.37 5.83 4.54
N LEU A 63 0.26 5.32 5.60
CA LEU A 63 0.68 3.92 5.69
C LEU A 63 -0.52 2.97 5.59
N LYS A 64 -1.62 3.28 6.27
CA LYS A 64 -2.87 2.51 6.17
C LYS A 64 -3.39 2.46 4.72
N GLN A 65 -3.32 3.58 3.99
CA GLN A 65 -3.74 3.61 2.59
C GLN A 65 -2.85 2.75 1.69
N LEU A 66 -1.53 2.76 1.90
CA LEU A 66 -0.61 1.91 1.15
C LEU A 66 -0.85 0.41 1.41
N VAL A 67 -1.06 0.02 2.67
CA VAL A 67 -1.39 -1.37 3.03
C VAL A 67 -2.72 -1.79 2.39
N MET A 68 -3.71 -0.89 2.34
CA MET A 68 -4.98 -1.16 1.69
C MET A 68 -4.84 -1.29 0.17
N HIS A 69 -4.05 -0.41 -0.46
CA HIS A 69 -3.72 -0.50 -1.88
C HIS A 69 -3.10 -1.87 -2.23
N ARG A 70 -2.07 -2.27 -1.47
CA ARG A 70 -1.42 -3.58 -1.61
C ARG A 70 -2.42 -4.73 -1.55
N ALA A 71 -3.32 -4.72 -0.56
CA ALA A 71 -4.34 -5.75 -0.41
C ALA A 71 -5.29 -5.83 -1.61
N LEU A 72 -5.68 -4.67 -2.17
CA LEU A 72 -6.54 -4.60 -3.35
C LEU A 72 -5.87 -5.17 -4.59
N VAL A 73 -4.58 -4.87 -4.81
CA VAL A 73 -3.82 -5.41 -5.94
C VAL A 73 -3.67 -6.93 -5.82
N VAL A 74 -3.26 -7.43 -4.65
CA VAL A 74 -3.17 -8.89 -4.39
C VAL A 74 -4.52 -9.59 -4.63
N HIS A 75 -5.61 -9.00 -4.14
CA HIS A 75 -6.95 -9.56 -4.33
C HIS A 75 -7.37 -9.61 -5.81
N ALA A 76 -7.07 -8.56 -6.58
CA ALA A 76 -7.34 -8.52 -8.01
C ALA A 76 -6.56 -9.60 -8.76
N MET A 77 -5.27 -9.79 -8.45
CA MET A 77 -4.42 -10.82 -9.03
C MET A 77 -4.92 -12.24 -8.71
N ALA A 78 -5.32 -12.49 -7.45
CA ALA A 78 -5.87 -13.77 -7.02
C ALA A 78 -7.16 -14.11 -7.77
N ARG A 79 -8.07 -13.12 -7.92
CA ARG A 79 -9.33 -13.29 -8.65
C ARG A 79 -9.09 -13.63 -10.12
N ARG A 80 -8.17 -12.93 -10.80
CA ARG A 80 -7.81 -13.23 -12.21
C ARG A 80 -7.23 -14.63 -12.36
N SER A 81 -6.41 -15.07 -11.41
CA SER A 81 -5.80 -16.40 -11.45
C SER A 81 -6.85 -17.51 -11.24
N ALA A 82 -7.78 -17.35 -10.30
CA ALA A 82 -8.88 -18.29 -10.10
C ALA A 82 -9.81 -18.39 -11.33
N GLY A 83 -10.08 -17.26 -11.99
CA GLY A 83 -10.86 -17.22 -13.23
C GLY A 83 -10.20 -18.00 -14.37
N ARG A 84 -8.87 -17.86 -14.55
CA ARG A 84 -8.12 -18.62 -15.56
C ARG A 84 -8.11 -20.12 -15.31
N THR A 85 -7.91 -20.55 -14.07
CA THR A 85 -7.97 -21.98 -13.71
C THR A 85 -9.34 -22.59 -13.99
N ARG A 86 -10.42 -21.82 -13.78
CA ARG A 86 -11.78 -22.27 -14.09
C ARG A 86 -11.97 -22.46 -15.60
N VAL A 87 -11.57 -21.50 -16.43
CA VAL A 87 -11.68 -21.62 -17.90
C VAL A 87 -10.89 -22.82 -18.43
N ALA A 88 -9.65 -23.02 -17.94
CA ALA A 88 -8.82 -24.16 -18.35
C ALA A 88 -9.43 -25.53 -18.00
N ARG A 89 -10.20 -25.63 -16.90
CA ARG A 89 -10.89 -26.87 -16.51
C ARG A 89 -12.12 -27.20 -17.37
N PHE A 90 -12.71 -26.23 -18.06
CA PHE A 90 -13.89 -26.45 -18.92
C PHE A 90 -13.54 -26.56 -20.41
N GLN A 91 -12.26 -26.50 -20.76
CA GLN A 91 -11.76 -26.64 -22.14
C GLN A 91 -11.01 -27.96 -22.40
N ASN A 92 -10.89 -28.84 -21.39
CA ASN A 92 -10.34 -30.19 -21.49
C ASN A 92 -11.43 -31.25 -21.39
#